data_AF-A0A7S2SVU0-F1
#
_entry.id   AF-A0A7S2SVU0-F1
#
_cell.length_a   1.000
_cell.length_b   1.000
_cell.length_c   1.000
_cell.angle_alpha   90.00
_cell.angle_beta   90.00
_cell.angle_gamma   90.00
#
_symmetry.space_group_name_H-M   'P 1'
#
loop_
_entity.id
_entity.type
_entity.pdbx_description
1 polymer ?
#
loop_
_entity_poly.entity_id
_entity_poly.type
_entity_poly.pdbx_seq_one_letter_code
_entity_poly.pdbx_strand_id
1 'polypeptide(L)'
;VILHLDLDCFYCQVEHRRLSIPMSTPLAVQQWEGLIAVNYAARAFGVRRGDRVDVAKAKCPALVFVHVETIGEDGAAGLPSGEETHHRGTVGAPSAGQAQAPDRETCKVSLERYRSASFEVLRVIDAACPVVER
;
A
#
# COMPACT_ATOMS: atom_id res chain seq x y z
N VAL A 1 19.93 18.92 -20.49
CA VAL A 1 20.08 17.99 -19.33
C VAL A 1 18.78 17.23 -19.21
N ILE A 2 18.82 15.91 -18.99
CA ILE A 2 17.63 15.06 -18.80
C ILE A 2 17.67 14.55 -17.36
N LEU A 3 16.54 14.61 -16.67
CA LEU A 3 16.37 14.09 -15.32
C LEU A 3 15.37 12.94 -15.35
N HIS A 4 15.67 11.85 -14.65
CA HIS A 4 14.75 10.74 -14.43
C HIS A 4 14.47 10.63 -12.94
N LEU A 5 13.20 10.69 -12.56
CA LEU A 5 12.74 10.69 -11.17
C LEU A 5 11.90 9.44 -10.93
N ASP A 6 12.37 8.58 -10.03
CA ASP A 6 11.62 7.41 -9.55
C ASP A 6 11.30 7.58 -8.07
N LEU A 7 10.09 7.18 -7.67
CA LEU A 7 9.62 7.32 -6.30
C LEU A 7 9.95 6.06 -5.50
N ASP A 8 10.79 6.23 -4.48
CA ASP A 8 11.22 5.18 -3.57
C ASP A 8 10.04 4.38 -3.00
N CYS A 9 10.00 3.07 -3.29
CA CYS A 9 8.96 2.15 -2.79
C CYS A 9 7.55 2.78 -2.76
N PHE A 10 7.15 3.44 -3.86
CA PHE A 10 6.03 4.39 -3.91
C PHE A 10 4.76 3.97 -3.16
N TYR A 11 4.26 2.75 -3.36
CA TYR A 11 3.01 2.32 -2.71
C TYR A 11 3.16 2.23 -1.19
N CYS A 12 4.34 1.86 -0.68
CA CYS A 12 4.60 1.89 0.76
C CYS A 12 4.57 3.31 1.30
N GLN A 13 5.12 4.31 0.59
CA GLN A 13 5.06 5.71 1.01
C GLN A 13 3.63 6.24 1.05
N VAL A 14 2.81 5.86 0.07
CA VAL A 14 1.38 6.20 0.06
C VAL A 14 0.68 5.63 1.29
N GLU A 15 0.93 4.37 1.64
CA GLU A 15 0.32 3.74 2.82
C GLU A 15 0.88 4.30 4.14
N HIS A 16 2.17 4.62 4.22
CA HIS A 16 2.75 5.31 5.38
C HIS A 16 2.02 6.63 5.66
N ARG A 17 1.81 7.45 4.63
CA ARG A 17 1.09 8.72 4.75
C ARG A 17 -0.38 8.49 5.10
N ARG A 18 -1.08 7.59 4.40
CA ARG A 18 -2.51 7.35 4.60
C ARG A 18 -2.83 6.83 6.01
N LEU A 19 -2.04 5.88 6.48
CA LEU A 19 -2.24 5.20 7.76
C LEU A 19 -1.46 5.84 8.91
N SER A 20 -0.73 6.94 8.66
CA SER A 20 0.16 7.56 9.64
C SER A 20 1.16 6.57 10.27
N ILE A 21 1.65 5.60 9.49
CA ILE A 21 2.64 4.61 9.94
C ILE A 21 4.03 5.25 9.86
N PRO A 22 4.85 5.19 10.93
CA PRO A 22 6.22 5.71 10.89
C PRO A 22 7.03 5.13 9.73
N MET A 23 7.82 5.96 9.04
CA MET A 23 8.65 5.55 7.90
C MET A 23 9.70 4.48 8.24
N SER A 24 10.09 4.39 9.51
CA SER A 24 11.01 3.37 10.02
C SER A 24 10.38 1.98 10.16
N THR A 25 9.05 1.87 10.13
CA THR A 25 8.34 0.61 10.29
C THR A 25 8.52 -0.26 9.04
N PRO A 26 8.98 -1.52 9.15
CA PRO A 26 8.97 -2.46 8.03
C PRO A 26 7.55 -2.63 7.48
N LEU A 27 7.35 -2.25 6.21
CA LEU A 27 6.04 -2.25 5.58
C LEU A 27 6.13 -2.84 4.17
N ALA A 28 5.15 -3.67 3.83
CA ALA A 28 4.93 -4.17 2.48
C ALA A 28 3.47 -3.99 2.07
N VAL A 29 3.27 -3.65 0.80
CA VAL A 29 1.94 -3.62 0.18
C VAL A 29 1.72 -4.93 -0.56
N GLN A 30 0.60 -5.59 -0.29
CA GLN A 30 0.24 -6.86 -0.91
C GLN A 30 -0.97 -6.71 -1.84
N GLN A 31 -0.96 -7.52 -2.90
CA GLN A 31 -2.09 -7.77 -3.77
C GLN A 31 -2.40 -9.27 -3.70
N TRP A 32 -3.50 -9.61 -3.03
CA TRP A 32 -3.78 -10.97 -2.61
C TRP A 32 -2.60 -11.50 -1.77
N GLU A 33 -2.07 -12.66 -2.13
CA GLU A 33 -0.94 -13.30 -1.45
C GLU A 33 0.44 -12.75 -1.85
N GLY A 34 0.53 -11.86 -2.85
CA GLY A 34 1.80 -11.43 -3.42
C GLY A 34 2.19 -10.00 -3.02
N LEU A 35 3.44 -9.80 -2.61
CA LEU A 35 3.96 -8.45 -2.32
C LEU A 35 4.25 -7.65 -3.60
N ILE A 36 3.65 -6.48 -3.72
CA ILE A 36 3.80 -5.59 -4.87
C ILE A 36 4.69 -4.37 -4.59
N ALA A 37 4.86 -4.00 -3.32
CA ALA A 37 5.84 -3.00 -2.90
C ALA A 37 6.41 -3.36 -1.52
N VAL A 38 7.69 -3.06 -1.32
CA VAL A 38 8.43 -3.33 -0.07
C VAL A 38 9.32 -2.15 0.24
N ASN A 39 9.16 -1.56 1.43
CA ASN A 39 9.96 -0.41 1.87
C ASN A 39 11.38 -0.83 2.29
N TYR A 40 12.29 0.14 2.41
CA TYR A 40 13.69 -0.13 2.74
C TYR A 40 13.87 -0.79 4.11
N ALA A 41 13.06 -0.44 5.11
CA ALA A 41 13.09 -1.08 6.42
C ALA A 41 12.80 -2.59 6.33
N ALA A 42 11.82 -3.01 5.52
CA ALA A 42 11.54 -4.43 5.28
C ALA A 42 12.61 -5.13 4.43
N ARG A 43 13.22 -4.43 3.46
CA ARG A 43 14.32 -4.98 2.64
C ARG A 43 15.54 -5.36 3.47
N ALA A 44 15.80 -4.66 4.58
CA ALA A 44 16.89 -5.01 5.51
C ALA A 44 16.76 -6.42 6.10
N PHE A 45 15.54 -6.97 6.14
CA PHE A 45 15.26 -8.35 6.59
C PHE A 45 15.21 -9.36 5.42
N GLY A 46 15.59 -8.96 4.21
CA GLY A 46 15.60 -9.83 3.03
C GLY A 46 14.22 -10.04 2.37
N VAL A 47 13.22 -9.25 2.75
CA VAL A 47 11.90 -9.23 2.10
C VAL A 47 12.02 -8.59 0.72
N ARG A 48 11.42 -9.20 -0.30
CA ARG A 48 11.51 -8.78 -1.71
C ARG A 48 10.13 -8.63 -2.32
N ARG A 49 10.02 -7.75 -3.32
CA ARG A 49 8.82 -7.71 -4.19
C ARG A 49 8.66 -9.08 -4.85
N GLY A 50 7.42 -9.57 -4.89
CA GLY A 50 7.09 -10.90 -5.39
C GLY A 50 7.16 -12.02 -4.36
N ASP A 51 7.70 -11.78 -3.15
CA ASP A 51 7.54 -12.73 -2.05
C ASP A 51 6.04 -12.92 -1.77
N ARG A 52 5.69 -14.14 -1.32
CA ARG A 52 4.37 -14.39 -0.74
C ARG A 52 4.31 -13.88 0.70
N VAL A 53 3.11 -13.55 1.19
CA VAL A 53 2.89 -13.00 2.54
C VAL A 53 3.47 -13.90 3.64
N ASP A 54 3.25 -15.21 3.55
CA ASP A 54 3.77 -16.21 4.49
C ASP A 54 5.31 -16.24 4.52
N VAL A 55 5.94 -16.24 3.34
CA VAL A 55 7.40 -16.19 3.19
C VAL A 55 7.96 -14.89 3.76
N ALA A 56 7.32 -13.76 3.49
CA ALA A 56 7.75 -12.46 4.00
C ALA A 56 7.59 -12.36 5.52
N LYS A 57 6.50 -12.90 6.08
CA LYS A 57 6.26 -12.94 7.53
C LYS A 57 7.30 -13.78 8.25
N ALA A 58 7.74 -14.89 7.65
CA ALA A 58 8.81 -15.71 8.21
C ALA A 58 10.16 -14.97 8.25
N LYS A 59 10.46 -14.15 7.24
CA LYS A 59 11.68 -13.31 7.20
C LYS A 59 11.63 -12.14 8.19
N CYS A 60 10.46 -11.52 8.35
CA CYS A 60 10.25 -10.37 9.22
C CYS A 60 8.91 -10.51 9.97
N PRO A 61 8.90 -11.09 11.18
CA PRO A 61 7.67 -11.25 11.96
C PRO A 61 6.98 -9.92 12.31
N ALA A 62 7.75 -8.84 12.42
CA ALA A 62 7.27 -7.49 12.68
C ALA A 62 6.81 -6.73 11.41
N LEU A 63 6.83 -7.37 10.23
CA LEU A 63 6.40 -6.76 8.98
C LEU A 63 4.91 -6.40 9.04
N VAL A 64 4.62 -5.13 8.75
CA VAL A 64 3.26 -4.64 8.53
C VAL A 64 2.86 -4.90 7.09
N PHE A 65 1.72 -5.55 6.90
CA PHE A 65 1.16 -5.81 5.60
C PHE A 65 -0.04 -4.90 5.38
N VAL A 66 -0.06 -4.23 4.23
CA VAL A 66 -1.22 -3.43 3.81
C VAL A 66 -1.73 -4.00 2.51
N HIS A 67 -2.97 -4.48 2.51
CA HIS A 67 -3.60 -4.94 1.27
C HIS A 67 -4.02 -3.72 0.43
N VAL A 68 -3.84 -3.82 -0.89
CA VAL A 68 -4.43 -2.86 -1.83
C VAL A 68 -5.95 -2.82 -1.67
N GLU A 69 -6.55 -1.70 -2.04
CA GLU A 69 -8.00 -1.58 -2.01
C GLU A 69 -8.66 -2.58 -2.95
N THR A 70 -9.79 -3.13 -2.54
CA THR A 70 -10.58 -4.05 -3.35
C THR A 70 -11.99 -3.53 -3.52
N ILE A 71 -12.64 -3.85 -4.65
CA ILE A 71 -14.01 -3.45 -4.98
C ILE A 71 -14.79 -4.73 -5.29
N GLY A 72 -15.89 -4.95 -4.57
CA GLY A 72 -16.83 -6.06 -4.79
C GLY A 72 -17.76 -5.81 -5.99
N GLU A 73 -18.56 -6.82 -6.34
CA GLU A 73 -19.49 -6.75 -7.47
C GLU A 73 -20.55 -5.65 -7.34
N ASP A 74 -20.93 -5.31 -6.11
CA ASP A 74 -21.86 -4.25 -5.74
C ASP A 74 -21.21 -2.85 -5.71
N GLY A 75 -19.93 -2.75 -6.06
CA GLY A 75 -19.15 -1.52 -5.97
C GLY A 75 -18.75 -1.15 -4.55
N ALA A 76 -19.05 -2.00 -3.55
CA ALA A 76 -18.62 -1.78 -2.19
C ALA A 76 -17.10 -2.00 -2.09
N ALA A 77 -16.42 -1.15 -1.30
CA ALA A 77 -15.02 -1.39 -0.97
C ALA A 77 -14.91 -2.66 -0.13
N GLY A 78 -14.20 -3.66 -0.65
CA GLY A 78 -13.78 -4.81 0.15
C GLY A 78 -12.86 -4.32 1.26
N LEU A 79 -13.30 -4.48 2.50
CA LEU A 79 -12.53 -4.15 3.71
C LEU A 79 -11.24 -4.98 3.76
N PRO A 80 -10.14 -4.50 4.35
CA PRO A 80 -8.85 -5.18 4.27
C PRO A 80 -8.84 -6.57 4.95
N SER A 81 -8.22 -7.56 4.30
CA SER A 81 -7.88 -8.86 4.85
C SER A 81 -6.56 -8.79 5.64
N GLY A 82 -6.60 -8.27 6.87
CA GLY A 82 -5.44 -8.30 7.76
C GLY A 82 -5.60 -7.43 8.99
N GLU A 83 -4.98 -7.83 10.11
CA GLU A 83 -4.90 -7.03 11.32
C GLU A 83 -4.19 -5.70 11.03
N GLU A 84 -4.98 -4.65 10.79
CA GLU A 84 -4.55 -3.27 10.96
C GLU A 84 -4.22 -3.08 12.44
N THR A 85 -3.01 -3.43 12.85
CA THR A 85 -2.51 -3.22 14.23
C THR A 85 -2.32 -1.73 14.45
N HIS A 86 -3.42 -1.07 14.78
CA HIS A 86 -3.48 0.32 15.19
C HIS A 86 -2.74 0.49 16.52
N HIS A 87 -1.54 1.08 16.49
CA HIS A 87 -1.03 1.81 17.66
C HIS A 87 -1.79 3.15 17.76
N ARG A 88 -3.02 3.02 18.29
CA ARG A 88 -4.01 3.98 18.82
C ARG A 88 -3.78 5.50 18.63
N GLY A 89 -4.78 6.13 17.97
CA GLY A 89 -5.10 7.55 18.06
C GLY A 89 -6.40 7.93 17.31
N THR A 90 -7.56 7.51 17.85
CA THR A 90 -8.94 7.99 17.59
C THR A 90 -9.29 8.67 16.26
N VAL A 91 -9.97 7.94 15.36
CA VAL A 91 -11.18 8.38 14.63
C VAL A 91 -11.98 7.15 14.24
N GLY A 92 -13.30 7.19 14.43
CA GLY A 92 -14.19 6.03 14.47
C GLY A 92 -14.17 5.16 13.21
N ALA A 93 -13.77 3.90 13.39
CA ALA A 93 -14.13 2.83 12.47
C ALA A 93 -15.65 2.58 12.58
N PRO A 94 -16.35 2.30 11.46
CA PRO A 94 -17.74 1.87 11.53
C PRO A 94 -17.84 0.56 12.30
N SER A 95 -18.91 0.42 13.08
CA SER A 95 -19.21 -0.73 13.92
C SER A 95 -19.17 -2.03 13.12
N ALA A 96 -18.50 -3.04 13.68
CA ALA A 96 -18.36 -4.38 13.15
C ALA A 96 -19.71 -5.07 12.88
N GLY A 97 -20.23 -4.91 11.67
CA GLY A 97 -20.94 -5.98 10.97
C GLY A 97 -19.90 -6.96 10.43
N GLN A 98 -20.19 -8.25 10.44
CA GLN A 98 -19.31 -9.33 9.97
C GLN A 98 -18.89 -9.12 8.50
N ALA A 99 -17.84 -8.34 8.26
CA ALA A 99 -17.31 -8.12 6.92
C ALA A 99 -16.30 -9.23 6.62
N GLN A 100 -16.58 -9.97 5.55
CA GLN A 100 -15.71 -11.03 5.04
C GLN A 100 -14.41 -10.42 4.49
N ALA A 101 -13.28 -11.07 4.75
CA ALA A 101 -12.03 -10.78 4.05
C ALA A 101 -12.26 -10.83 2.51
N PRO A 102 -11.65 -9.93 1.73
CA PRO A 102 -11.87 -9.81 0.30
C PRO A 102 -11.44 -11.09 -0.40
N ASP A 103 -12.37 -11.66 -1.16
CA ASP A 103 -12.17 -12.85 -1.95
C ASP A 103 -11.76 -12.46 -3.38
N ARG A 104 -10.73 -13.11 -3.91
CA ARG A 104 -10.22 -12.89 -5.26
C ARG A 104 -11.25 -13.22 -6.34
N GLU A 105 -12.20 -14.09 -6.04
CA GLU A 105 -13.27 -14.47 -6.97
C GLU A 105 -14.30 -13.34 -7.13
N THR A 106 -14.68 -12.70 -6.02
CA THR A 106 -15.77 -11.72 -5.98
C THR A 106 -15.30 -10.26 -5.97
N CYS A 107 -14.02 -10.02 -5.68
CA CYS A 107 -13.44 -8.69 -5.59
C CYS A 107 -12.36 -8.45 -6.65
N LYS A 108 -12.27 -7.21 -7.13
CA LYS A 108 -11.18 -6.73 -7.99
C LYS A 108 -10.33 -5.70 -7.26
N VAL A 109 -9.06 -5.63 -7.63
CA VAL A 109 -8.11 -4.70 -7.02
C VAL A 109 -8.29 -3.30 -7.61
N SER A 110 -8.33 -2.29 -6.75
CA SER A 110 -8.26 -0.88 -7.10
C SER A 110 -6.88 -0.33 -6.73
N LEU A 111 -6.23 0.28 -7.71
CA LEU A 111 -4.98 1.02 -7.52
C LEU A 111 -5.21 2.54 -7.50
N GLU A 112 -6.47 2.96 -7.36
CA GLU A 112 -6.87 4.35 -7.59
C GLU A 112 -6.21 5.33 -6.62
N ARG A 113 -6.03 4.93 -5.35
CA ARG A 113 -5.27 5.75 -4.40
C ARG A 113 -3.84 6.03 -4.84
N TYR A 114 -3.18 5.05 -5.46
CA TYR A 114 -1.79 5.21 -5.91
C TYR A 114 -1.74 6.07 -7.18
N ARG A 115 -2.75 5.97 -8.04
CA ARG A 115 -2.91 6.90 -9.18
C ARG A 115 -3.14 8.33 -8.71
N SER A 116 -4.03 8.53 -7.76
CA SER A 116 -4.31 9.83 -7.14
C SER A 116 -3.04 10.44 -6.53
N ALA A 117 -2.29 9.68 -5.73
CA ALA A 117 -1.02 10.12 -5.17
C ALA A 117 0.03 10.43 -6.25
N SER A 118 0.07 9.67 -7.35
CA SER A 118 0.97 9.94 -8.48
C SER A 118 0.61 11.26 -9.17
N PHE A 119 -0.68 11.59 -9.30
CA PHE A 119 -1.10 12.89 -9.83
C PHE A 119 -0.69 14.05 -8.91
N GLU A 120 -0.76 13.87 -7.59
CA GLU A 120 -0.26 14.90 -6.64
C GLU A 120 1.23 15.21 -6.88
N VAL A 121 2.06 14.18 -7.08
CA VAL A 121 3.50 14.35 -7.35
C VAL A 121 3.72 15.01 -8.72
N LEU A 122 3.08 14.51 -9.77
CA LEU A 122 3.25 15.03 -11.12
C LEU A 122 2.84 16.50 -11.22
N ARG A 123 1.78 16.92 -10.52
CA ARG A 123 1.37 18.33 -10.47
C ARG A 123 2.47 19.26 -9.94
N VAL A 124 3.29 18.80 -9.00
CA VAL A 124 4.42 19.58 -8.48
C VAL A 124 5.55 19.64 -9.49
N ILE A 125 5.83 18.53 -10.19
CA ILE A 125 6.88 18.45 -11.22
C ILE A 125 6.51 19.31 -12.44
N ASP A 126 5.26 19.22 -12.92
CA ASP A 126 4.73 20.01 -14.03
C ASP A 126 4.79 21.52 -13.73
N ALA A 127 4.59 21.92 -12.47
CA ALA A 127 4.72 23.31 -12.07
C ALA A 127 6.18 23.81 -12.06
N ALA A 128 7.15 22.91 -11.92
CA ALA A 128 8.58 23.22 -11.81
C ALA A 128 9.34 23.03 -13.13
N CYS A 129 8.78 22.28 -14.09
CA CYS A 129 9.45 21.89 -15.32
C CYS A 129 8.62 22.24 -16.56
N PRO A 130 9.22 22.82 -17.62
CA PRO A 130 8.49 23.23 -18.82
C PRO A 130 8.01 22.07 -19.69
N VAL A 131 8.64 20.89 -19.58
CA VAL A 131 8.29 19.66 -20.29
C VAL A 131 8.47 18.50 -19.33
N VAL A 132 7.44 17.66 -19.20
CA VAL A 132 7.41 16.48 -18.33
C VAL A 132 6.80 15.33 -19.11
N GLU A 133 7.38 14.14 -18.98
CA GLU A 133 6.86 12.89 -19.51
C GLU A 133 6.61 11.93 -18.34
N ARG A 134 5.45 11.25 -18.36
CA ARG A 134 5.05 10.26 -17.35
C ARG A 134 5.25 8.85 -17.88
#